data_AF-A0A2A2M5L0-F1
#
_entry.id   AF-A0A2A2M5L0-F1
#
_cell.length_a   1.000
_cell.length_b   1.000
_cell.length_c   1.000
_cell.angle_alpha   90.00
_cell.angle_beta   90.00
_cell.angle_gamma   90.00
#
_symmetry.space_group_name_H-M   'P 1'
#
loop_
_entity.id
_entity.type
_entity.pdbx_description
1 polymer ?
#
loop_
_entity_poly.entity_id
_entity_poly.type
_entity_poly.pdbx_seq_one_letter_code
_entity_poly.pdbx_strand_id
1 'polypeptide(L)' 'MDRRRYPADDYQKKLDFLRSDPVTRTMDAVKHDRIIVLDADAMQAGIRLFRGLDVLSSAFASGKAHQP' A
#
# COMPACT_ATOMS: atom_id res chain seq x y z
N MET A 1 6.97 -8.31 20.24
CA MET A 1 8.05 -7.30 20.09
C MET A 1 7.67 -6.42 18.92
N ASP A 2 6.97 -5.33 19.20
CA ASP A 2 6.51 -4.39 18.18
C ASP A 2 7.71 -3.58 17.68
N ARG A 3 8.26 -3.96 16.53
CA ARG A 3 9.43 -3.31 15.91
C ARG A 3 8.99 -2.13 15.02
N ARG A 4 7.94 -1.42 15.41
CA ARG A 4 7.48 -0.19 14.76
C ARG A 4 8.14 0.99 15.48
N ARG A 5 9.11 1.60 14.81
CA ARG A 5 9.86 2.75 15.35
C ARG A 5 9.03 4.02 15.31
N TYR A 6 8.06 4.10 14.40
CA TYR A 6 7.16 5.24 14.24
C TYR A 6 5.70 4.80 14.14
N PRO A 7 4.73 5.63 14.59
CA PRO A 7 3.31 5.33 14.46
C PRO A 7 2.89 5.04 13.02
N ALA A 8 3.55 5.66 12.04
CA ALA A 8 3.27 5.47 10.62
C ALA A 8 3.88 4.19 10.03
N ASP A 9 4.57 3.34 10.79
CA ASP A 9 5.07 2.05 10.26
C ASP A 9 3.92 1.04 10.07
N ASP A 10 2.78 1.25 10.73
CA ASP A 10 1.57 0.47 10.51
C ASP A 10 0.84 0.95 9.24
N TYR A 11 0.64 0.04 8.29
CA TYR A 11 -0.12 0.34 7.08
C TYR A 11 -1.56 0.77 7.41
N GLN A 12 -2.14 0.26 8.50
CA GLN A 12 -3.51 0.63 8.90
C GLN A 12 -3.60 2.11 9.26
N LYS A 13 -2.62 2.63 10.00
CA LYS A 13 -2.54 4.06 10.33
C LYS A 13 -2.28 4.94 9.10
N LYS A 14 -1.56 4.43 8.10
CA LYS A 14 -1.40 5.13 6.81
C LYS A 14 -2.73 5.21 6.04
N LEU A 15 -3.51 4.13 6.02
CA LEU A 15 -4.83 4.12 5.38
C LEU A 15 -5.79 5.09 6.08
N ASP A 16 -5.80 5.09 7.41
CA ASP A 16 -6.62 6.00 8.21
C ASP A 16 -6.21 7.46 7.99
N PHE A 17 -4.91 7.73 7.88
CA PHE A 17 -4.40 9.06 7.52
C PHE A 17 -4.89 9.50 6.14
N LEU A 18 -4.73 8.66 5.11
CA LEU A 18 -5.16 8.97 3.74
C LEU A 18 -6.67 9.28 3.65
N ARG A 19 -7.48 8.65 4.50
CA ARG A 19 -8.94 8.84 4.54
C ARG A 19 -9.35 10.07 5.36
N SER A 20 -8.60 10.42 6.40
CA SER A 20 -8.94 11.50 7.34
C SER A 20 -8.36 12.86 6.95
N ASP A 21 -7.17 12.87 6.32
CA ASP A 21 -6.47 14.10 5.99
C ASP A 21 -7.20 14.87 4.87
N PRO A 22 -7.41 16.19 5.04
CA PRO A 22 -8.27 16.98 4.15
C PRO A 22 -7.75 17.07 2.72
N VAL A 23 -6.44 16.90 2.50
CA VAL A 23 -5.81 16.97 1.18
C VAL A 23 -5.82 15.60 0.52
N THR A 24 -5.32 14.59 1.22
CA THR A 24 -5.14 13.24 0.64
C THR A 24 -6.46 12.53 0.35
N ARG A 25 -7.53 12.80 1.12
CA ARG A 25 -8.87 12.24 0.84
C ARG A 25 -9.44 12.67 -0.52
N THR A 26 -8.93 13.75 -1.10
CA THR A 26 -9.39 14.26 -2.40
C THR A 26 -8.72 13.57 -3.58
N MET A 27 -7.64 12.82 -3.35
CA MET A 27 -6.91 12.10 -4.38
C MET A 27 -7.76 10.98 -4.98
N ASP A 28 -7.71 10.82 -6.29
CA ASP A 28 -8.51 9.81 -7.01
C ASP A 28 -8.14 8.38 -6.61
N ALA A 29 -6.89 8.15 -6.17
CA ALA A 29 -6.49 6.84 -5.64
C ALA A 29 -7.25 6.51 -4.34
N VAL A 30 -7.40 7.48 -3.44
CA VAL A 30 -8.07 7.30 -2.15
C VAL A 30 -9.59 7.22 -2.33
N LYS A 31 -10.18 8.10 -3.15
CA LYS A 31 -11.62 8.08 -3.44
C LYS A 31 -12.12 6.76 -4.02
N HIS A 32 -11.30 6.13 -4.85
CA HIS A 32 -11.65 4.88 -5.53
C HIS A 32 -11.04 3.64 -4.86
N ASP A 33 -10.52 3.77 -3.64
CA ASP A 33 -9.88 2.70 -2.85
C ASP A 33 -8.81 1.90 -3.64
N ARG A 34 -8.06 2.61 -4.49
CA ARG A 34 -6.98 2.07 -5.33
C ARG A 34 -5.64 2.14 -4.60
N ILE A 35 -5.58 1.54 -3.41
CA ILE A 35 -4.39 1.55 -2.55
C ILE A 35 -3.85 0.12 -2.40
N ILE A 36 -2.73 -0.17 -3.05
CA ILE A 36 -2.10 -1.50 -3.00
C ILE A 36 -1.17 -1.56 -1.79
N VAL A 37 -1.41 -2.50 -0.89
CA VAL A 37 -0.50 -2.77 0.24
C VAL A 37 0.55 -3.76 -0.22
N LEU A 38 1.81 -3.36 -0.11
CA LEU A 38 2.95 -4.17 -0.55
C LEU A 38 3.96 -4.31 0.59
N ASP A 39 4.62 -5.47 0.67
CA ASP A 39 5.77 -5.65 1.54
C ASP A 39 6.91 -4.71 1.11
N ALA A 40 7.52 -4.02 2.06
CA ALA A 40 8.58 -3.04 1.80
C ALA A 40 9.79 -3.68 1.10
N ASP A 41 10.14 -4.92 1.50
CA ASP A 41 11.25 -5.67 0.91
C ASP A 41 11.00 -6.05 -0.55
N ALA A 42 9.74 -6.08 -0.99
CA ALA A 42 9.38 -6.42 -2.36
C ALA A 42 9.61 -5.26 -3.35
N MET A 43 9.87 -4.04 -2.87
CA MET A 43 10.26 -2.90 -3.72
C MET A 43 11.78 -2.73 -3.84
N GLN A 44 12.55 -3.43 -3.01
CA GLN A 44 14.00 -3.42 -3.07
C GLN A 44 14.49 -4.21 -4.29
N ALA A 45 15.48 -3.67 -5.01
CA ALA A 45 16.12 -4.39 -6.11
C ALA A 45 16.74 -5.72 -5.61
N GLY A 46 16.15 -6.85 -6.01
CA GLY A 46 16.56 -8.19 -5.58
C GLY A 46 15.55 -9.27 -5.98
N ILE A 47 15.76 -10.50 -5.52
CA ILE A 47 14.92 -11.67 -5.89
C ILE A 47 13.45 -11.47 -5.45
N ARG A 48 13.20 -10.70 -4.40
CA ARG A 48 11.84 -10.42 -3.89
C ARG A 48 11.04 -9.49 -4.79
N LEU A 49 11.71 -8.73 -5.67
CA LEU A 49 11.08 -7.82 -6.63
C LEU A 49 10.09 -8.55 -7.53
N PHE A 50 10.39 -9.78 -7.94
CA PHE A 50 9.51 -10.57 -8.81
C PHE A 50 8.15 -10.84 -8.15
N ARG A 51 8.12 -11.07 -6.83
CA ARG A 51 6.85 -11.22 -6.08
C ARG A 51 6.10 -9.90 -6.02
N GLY A 52 6.82 -8.80 -5.81
CA GLY A 52 6.21 -7.47 -5.80
C GLY A 52 5.59 -7.11 -7.16
N LEU A 53 6.28 -7.45 -8.24
CA LEU A 53 5.80 -7.24 -9.60
C LEU A 53 4.53 -8.06 -9.91
N ASP A 54 4.45 -9.29 -9.42
CA ASP A 54 3.28 -10.16 -9.59
C ASP A 54 2.04 -9.60 -8.86
N VAL A 55 2.22 -9.14 -7.62
CA VAL A 55 1.16 -8.46 -6.85
C VAL A 55 0.70 -7.17 -7.55
N LEU A 56 1.63 -6.38 -8.07
CA LEU A 56 1.29 -5.17 -8.82
C LEU A 56 0.54 -5.50 -10.11
N SER A 57 1.03 -6.47 -10.89
CA SER A 57 0.42 -6.89 -12.15
C SER A 57 -1.02 -7.37 -11.95
N SER A 58 -1.26 -8.22 -10.96
CA SER A 58 -2.60 -8.73 -10.63
C SER A 58 -3.54 -7.63 -10.13
N ALA A 59 -3.06 -6.68 -9.33
CA ALA A 59 -3.85 -5.53 -8.90
C ALA A 59 -4.25 -4.62 -10.07
N PHE A 60 -3.32 -4.35 -11.00
CA PHE A 60 -3.64 -3.57 -12.21
C PHE A 60 -4.60 -4.30 -13.15
N ALA A 61 -4.43 -5.61 -13.33
CA ALA A 61 -5.28 -6.42 -14.19
C ALA A 61 -6.72 -6.54 -13.65
N SER A 62 -6.87 -6.69 -12.32
CA SER A 62 -8.19 -6.78 -11.68
C SER A 62 -8.86 -5.42 -11.45
N GLY A 63 -8.10 -4.32 -11.57
CA GLY A 63 -8.56 -2.96 -11.27
C GLY A 63 -8.89 -2.74 -9.79
N LYS A 64 -8.50 -3.67 -8.92
CA LYS A 64 -8.77 -3.64 -7.48
C LYS A 64 -7.45 -3.74 -6.71
N ALA A 65 -7.37 -3.03 -5.60
CA ALA A 65 -6.26 -3.19 -4.68
C ALA A 65 -6.23 -4.62 -4.12
N HIS A 66 -5.06 -5.27 -4.18
CA HIS A 66 -4.82 -6.49 -3.43
C HIS A 66 -4.74 -6.11 -1.93
N GLN A 67 -5.75 -6.52 -1.17
CA GLN A 67 -5.74 -6.43 0.30
C GLN A 67 -5.23 -7.77 0.86
N PRO A 68 -4.26 -7.75 1.79
CA PRO A 68 -3.70 -8.95 2.41
C PRO A 68 -4.71 -9.70 3.29
#